data_AF-A0A6M1YWR1-F1
#
_entry.id   AF-A0A6M1YWR1-F1
#
_cell.length_a   1.000
_cell.length_b   1.000
_cell.length_c   1.000
_cell.angle_alpha   90.00
_cell.angle_beta   90.00
_cell.angle_gamma   90.00
#
_symmetry.space_group_name_H-M   'P 1'
#
loop_
_entity.id
_entity.type
_entity.pdbx_description
1 polymer ?
#
loop_
_entity_poly.entity_id
_entity_poly.type
_entity_poly.pdbx_seq_one_letter_code
_entity_poly.pdbx_strand_id
1 'polypeptide(L)'
;MIRLIRFSILLVILFATARFCQKQTDHFTILGISSNREYNPQFATRSLSIQEGLELDKALSQPYTYFGCGGQAFAFFSEDGEYVIKFFKQRLFRRSFLLNTLPLPKILHRYREKRNWKRDDKLERDFFSYKTAFDELQEETRVLYSHLNPTYHLKKKLEIIDRLGIHHFLNLDQFDFIVQRRAVRVYDHIEALMQNQKEKEAKEAIRRVFHLISTRAKKGYRDRDPNVRTNCGFIGDQAIKIDVGRFVISPEMASPEGHDEEILRITAPFKEWVNTHYPQLIPSYEEGLEESLIQ
;
A
#
# COMPACT_ATOMS: atom_id res chain seq x y z
N MET A 1 -31.42 -14.53 -39.96
CA MET A 1 -31.57 -14.90 -38.53
C MET A 1 -30.37 -15.71 -38.00
N ILE A 2 -30.03 -16.88 -38.57
CA ILE A 2 -28.91 -17.73 -38.09
C ILE A 2 -27.54 -17.01 -38.08
N ARG A 3 -27.23 -16.17 -39.09
CA ARG A 3 -25.98 -15.39 -39.14
C ARG A 3 -25.87 -14.36 -38.01
N LEU A 4 -26.99 -13.69 -37.67
CA LEU A 4 -27.05 -12.74 -36.55
C LEU A 4 -26.83 -13.45 -35.21
N ILE A 5 -27.47 -14.61 -35.01
CA ILE A 5 -27.30 -15.42 -33.80
C ILE A 5 -25.84 -15.87 -33.63
N ARG A 6 -25.20 -16.38 -34.70
CA ARG A 6 -23.78 -16.77 -34.66
C ARG A 6 -22.86 -15.59 -34.33
N PHE A 7 -23.12 -14.42 -34.90
CA PHE A 7 -22.37 -13.21 -34.61
C PHE A 7 -22.53 -12.76 -33.14
N SER A 8 -23.75 -12.77 -32.62
CA SER A 8 -24.01 -12.47 -31.20
C SER A 8 -23.31 -13.44 -30.26
N ILE A 9 -23.34 -14.75 -30.56
CA ILE A 9 -22.63 -15.77 -29.77
C ILE A 9 -21.12 -15.50 -29.80
N LEU A 10 -20.54 -15.20 -30.97
CA LEU A 10 -19.12 -14.86 -31.08
C LEU A 10 -18.74 -13.65 -30.22
N LEU A 11 -19.56 -12.58 -30.24
CA LEU A 11 -19.32 -11.40 -29.39
C LEU A 11 -19.37 -11.74 -27.90
N VAL A 12 -20.33 -12.57 -27.48
CA VAL A 12 -20.43 -13.04 -26.08
C VAL A 12 -19.20 -13.85 -25.69
N ILE A 13 -18.75 -14.76 -26.55
CA ILE A 13 -17.53 -15.57 -26.31
C ILE A 13 -16.31 -14.65 -26.21
N LEU A 14 -16.12 -13.72 -27.15
CA LEU A 14 -15.00 -12.79 -27.12
C LEU A 14 -14.99 -11.94 -25.84
N PHE A 15 -16.15 -11.44 -25.42
CA PHE A 15 -16.29 -10.69 -24.17
C PHE A 15 -16.00 -11.55 -22.95
N ALA A 16 -16.53 -12.78 -22.90
CA ALA A 16 -16.29 -13.72 -21.80
C ALA A 16 -14.81 -14.09 -21.70
N THR A 17 -14.16 -14.40 -22.83
CA THR A 17 -12.73 -14.69 -22.90
C THR A 17 -11.91 -13.49 -22.44
N ALA A 18 -12.22 -12.27 -22.90
CA ALA A 18 -11.51 -11.07 -22.44
C ALA A 18 -11.65 -10.85 -20.93
N ARG A 19 -12.85 -11.05 -20.37
CA ARG A 19 -13.08 -10.97 -18.91
C ARG A 19 -12.35 -12.06 -18.15
N PHE A 20 -12.32 -13.28 -18.69
CA PHE A 20 -11.57 -14.39 -18.13
C PHE A 20 -10.07 -14.05 -18.08
N CYS A 21 -9.46 -13.64 -19.20
CA CYS A 21 -8.05 -13.27 -19.25
C CYS A 21 -7.71 -12.15 -18.26
N GLN A 22 -8.55 -11.11 -18.17
CA GLN A 22 -8.36 -10.04 -17.19
C GLN A 22 -8.40 -10.54 -15.75
N LYS A 23 -9.28 -11.50 -15.44
CA LYS A 23 -9.34 -12.09 -14.09
C LYS A 23 -8.09 -12.90 -13.79
N GLN A 24 -7.55 -13.64 -14.77
CA GLN A 24 -6.31 -14.42 -14.59
C GLN A 24 -5.09 -13.54 -14.29
N THR A 25 -5.08 -12.28 -14.73
CA THR A 25 -4.00 -11.33 -14.44
C THR A 25 -4.30 -10.37 -13.28
N ASP A 26 -5.42 -10.53 -12.57
CA ASP A 26 -5.94 -9.52 -11.60
C ASP A 26 -6.06 -8.10 -12.20
N HIS A 27 -6.35 -8.05 -13.51
CA HIS A 27 -6.39 -6.85 -14.34
C HIS A 27 -5.03 -6.12 -14.45
N PHE A 28 -3.92 -6.80 -14.17
CA PHE A 28 -2.57 -6.27 -14.39
C PHE A 28 -2.29 -6.11 -15.88
N THR A 29 -1.69 -4.96 -16.22
CA THR A 29 -1.11 -4.65 -17.54
C THR A 29 0.01 -3.63 -17.33
N ILE A 30 1.05 -3.65 -18.16
CA ILE A 30 2.15 -2.67 -18.14
C ILE A 30 1.63 -1.25 -18.35
N LEU A 31 0.74 -1.07 -19.34
CA LEU A 31 0.07 0.21 -19.57
C LEU A 31 -0.76 0.66 -18.35
N GLY A 32 -1.28 -0.28 -17.55
CA GLY A 32 -2.07 0.00 -16.36
C GLY A 32 -1.27 0.56 -15.18
N ILE A 33 0.06 0.42 -15.20
CA ILE A 33 0.98 0.95 -14.18
C ILE A 33 1.86 2.12 -14.69
N SER A 34 1.97 2.31 -16.01
CA SER A 34 2.73 3.40 -16.65
C SER A 34 2.20 4.78 -16.29
N SER A 35 3.07 5.63 -15.74
CA SER A 35 2.75 7.02 -15.43
C SER A 35 2.59 7.82 -16.71
N ASN A 36 1.42 8.41 -16.91
CA ASN A 36 1.12 9.27 -18.06
C ASN A 36 0.82 10.72 -17.60
N ARG A 37 1.39 11.12 -16.47
CA ARG A 37 1.18 12.43 -15.86
C ARG A 37 2.43 13.28 -16.03
N GLU A 38 2.26 14.59 -16.04
CA GLU A 38 3.39 15.50 -16.00
C GLU A 38 4.02 15.50 -14.60
N TYR A 39 5.26 15.94 -14.53
CA TYR A 39 5.96 16.12 -13.26
C TYR A 39 5.20 17.12 -12.37
N ASN A 40 4.91 16.73 -11.13
CA ASN A 40 4.32 17.60 -10.12
C ASN A 40 5.31 17.81 -8.96
N PRO A 41 5.79 19.04 -8.71
CA PRO A 41 6.74 19.31 -7.64
C PRO A 41 6.21 18.97 -6.23
N GLN A 42 4.89 18.96 -6.03
CA GLN A 42 4.30 18.60 -4.72
C GLN A 42 4.51 17.13 -4.37
N PHE A 43 4.68 16.26 -5.38
CA PHE A 43 4.94 14.83 -5.19
C PHE A 43 6.44 14.50 -5.19
N ALA A 44 7.31 15.50 -5.31
CA ALA A 44 8.75 15.30 -5.19
C ALA A 44 9.10 14.88 -3.75
N THR A 45 9.81 13.78 -3.61
CA THR A 45 10.33 13.30 -2.33
C THR A 45 11.68 13.94 -2.02
N ARG A 46 12.15 13.81 -0.77
CA ARG A 46 13.52 14.22 -0.44
C ARG A 46 14.56 13.38 -1.21
N SER A 47 15.77 13.89 -1.31
CA SER A 47 16.91 13.13 -1.83
C SER A 47 17.28 11.98 -0.89
N LEU A 48 17.78 10.89 -1.48
CA LEU A 48 18.34 9.77 -0.73
C LEU A 48 19.70 10.15 -0.14
N SER A 49 19.96 9.72 1.09
CA SER A 49 21.32 9.64 1.62
C SER A 49 22.12 8.55 0.89
N ILE A 50 23.44 8.56 1.05
CA ILE A 50 24.32 7.56 0.42
C ILE A 50 23.91 6.14 0.82
N GLN A 51 23.63 5.91 2.11
CA GLN A 51 23.26 4.59 2.62
C GLN A 51 21.91 4.12 2.07
N GLU A 52 20.91 5.01 2.01
CA GLU A 52 19.61 4.68 1.41
C GLU A 52 19.74 4.40 -0.09
N GLY A 53 20.61 5.13 -0.79
CA GLY A 53 20.89 4.89 -2.21
C GLY A 53 21.51 3.52 -2.46
N LEU A 54 22.46 3.09 -1.63
CA LEU A 54 23.05 1.75 -1.71
C LEU A 54 22.03 0.65 -1.44
N GLU A 55 21.17 0.84 -0.44
CA GLU A 55 20.10 -0.11 -0.12
C GLU A 55 19.05 -0.21 -1.24
N LEU A 56 18.66 0.92 -1.81
CA LEU A 56 17.76 0.96 -2.95
C LEU A 56 18.37 0.28 -4.18
N ASP A 57 19.65 0.52 -4.45
CA ASP A 57 20.35 -0.12 -5.56
C ASP A 57 20.40 -1.63 -5.40
N LYS A 58 20.65 -2.13 -4.19
CA LYS A 58 20.52 -3.55 -3.87
C LYS A 58 19.10 -4.04 -4.14
N ALA A 59 18.09 -3.35 -3.62
CA ALA A 59 16.68 -3.74 -3.77
C ALA A 59 16.25 -3.78 -5.25
N LEU A 60 16.72 -2.87 -6.10
CA LEU A 60 16.34 -2.77 -7.52
C LEU A 60 17.23 -3.57 -8.49
N SER A 61 18.27 -4.25 -7.98
CA SER A 61 19.22 -5.03 -8.80
C SER A 61 18.80 -6.48 -9.05
N GLN A 62 17.58 -6.85 -8.66
CA GLN A 62 17.07 -8.22 -8.69
C GLN A 62 15.65 -8.29 -9.29
N PRO A 63 15.21 -9.46 -9.79
CA PRO A 63 13.86 -9.66 -10.29
C PRO A 63 12.80 -9.60 -9.18
N TYR A 64 11.56 -9.30 -9.57
CA TYR A 64 10.40 -9.27 -8.67
C TYR A 64 9.24 -10.10 -9.21
N THR A 65 8.66 -10.97 -8.38
CA THR A 65 7.54 -11.83 -8.76
C THR A 65 6.22 -11.30 -8.21
N TYR A 66 5.17 -11.34 -9.03
CA TYR A 66 3.82 -10.92 -8.65
C TYR A 66 3.35 -11.64 -7.38
N PHE A 67 2.95 -10.86 -6.38
CA PHE A 67 2.38 -11.39 -5.15
C PHE A 67 0.87 -11.23 -5.11
N GLY A 68 0.38 -10.04 -5.47
CA GLY A 68 -1.05 -9.74 -5.37
C GLY A 68 -1.37 -8.30 -5.72
N CYS A 69 -2.64 -7.93 -5.54
CA CYS A 69 -3.06 -6.55 -5.76
C CYS A 69 -4.05 -6.07 -4.69
N GLY A 70 -3.89 -4.80 -4.30
CA GLY A 70 -4.80 -4.10 -3.39
C GLY A 70 -5.69 -3.10 -4.14
N GLY A 71 -6.32 -2.20 -3.39
CA GLY A 71 -7.16 -1.15 -3.99
C GLY A 71 -6.37 -0.19 -4.88
N GLN A 72 -5.13 0.14 -4.52
CA GLN A 72 -4.33 1.21 -5.13
C GLN A 72 -3.15 0.71 -5.97
N ALA A 73 -2.55 -0.43 -5.63
CA ALA A 73 -1.31 -0.90 -6.24
C ALA A 73 -1.30 -2.41 -6.53
N PHE A 74 -0.37 -2.83 -7.39
CA PHE A 74 0.07 -4.20 -7.56
C PHE A 74 1.38 -4.40 -6.79
N ALA A 75 1.48 -5.47 -6.00
CA ALA A 75 2.63 -5.77 -5.18
C ALA A 75 3.42 -6.94 -5.78
N PHE A 76 4.74 -6.80 -5.80
CA PHE A 76 5.67 -7.82 -6.24
C PHE A 76 6.74 -8.00 -5.16
N PHE A 77 7.17 -9.24 -4.94
CA PHE A 77 8.23 -9.58 -3.99
C PHE A 77 9.54 -9.80 -4.71
N SER A 78 10.63 -9.30 -4.14
CA SER A 78 11.97 -9.54 -4.63
C SER A 78 12.32 -11.02 -4.60
N GLU A 79 13.27 -11.42 -5.43
CA GLU A 79 13.81 -12.78 -5.47
C GLU A 79 14.38 -13.23 -4.11
N ASP A 80 15.10 -12.35 -3.41
CA ASP A 80 15.61 -12.62 -2.06
C ASP A 80 14.52 -12.63 -0.97
N GLY A 81 13.29 -12.22 -1.30
CA GLY A 81 12.16 -12.17 -0.37
C GLY A 81 12.21 -11.04 0.65
N GLU A 82 13.20 -10.14 0.61
CA GLU A 82 13.43 -9.07 1.60
C GLU A 82 12.68 -7.77 1.28
N TYR A 83 12.27 -7.58 0.03
CA TYR A 83 11.70 -6.33 -0.47
C TYR A 83 10.35 -6.54 -1.15
N VAL A 84 9.55 -5.49 -1.13
CA VAL A 84 8.30 -5.36 -1.89
C VAL A 84 8.37 -4.11 -2.73
N ILE A 85 8.13 -4.25 -4.02
CA ILE A 85 7.85 -3.10 -4.90
C ILE A 85 6.35 -3.05 -5.19
N LYS A 86 5.77 -1.86 -5.06
CA LYS A 86 4.35 -1.64 -5.33
C LYS A 86 4.17 -0.64 -6.46
N PHE A 87 3.58 -1.08 -7.57
CA PHE A 87 3.27 -0.22 -8.72
C PHE A 87 1.83 0.29 -8.66
N PHE A 88 1.63 1.59 -8.82
CA PHE A 88 0.32 2.21 -8.69
C PHE A 88 -0.61 1.93 -9.89
N LYS A 89 -1.89 1.69 -9.60
CA LYS A 89 -2.94 1.47 -10.60
C LYS A 89 -3.35 2.78 -11.25
N GLN A 90 -2.72 3.12 -12.36
CA GLN A 90 -2.91 4.40 -13.07
C GLN A 90 -4.34 4.60 -13.55
N ARG A 91 -5.09 3.53 -13.82
CA ARG A 91 -6.53 3.60 -14.17
C ARG A 91 -7.38 4.34 -13.13
N LEU A 92 -6.94 4.39 -11.87
CA LEU A 92 -7.64 5.09 -10.79
C LEU A 92 -7.56 6.60 -10.96
N PHE A 93 -6.46 7.09 -11.55
CA PHE A 93 -6.15 8.51 -11.70
C PHE A 93 -6.40 9.01 -13.13
N ARG A 94 -6.38 8.12 -14.13
CA ARG A 94 -6.59 8.49 -15.54
C ARG A 94 -8.01 9.01 -15.78
N ARG A 95 -8.08 10.15 -16.48
CA ARG A 95 -9.32 10.70 -17.01
C ARG A 95 -9.66 10.01 -18.33
N SER A 96 -10.96 9.84 -18.60
CA SER A 96 -11.40 9.26 -19.87
C SER A 96 -11.31 10.31 -20.97
N PHE A 97 -10.54 10.03 -22.02
CA PHE A 97 -10.38 10.92 -23.17
C PHE A 97 -11.73 11.27 -23.81
N LEU A 98 -12.57 10.27 -24.08
CA LEU A 98 -13.89 10.45 -24.70
C LEU A 98 -14.82 11.32 -23.85
N LEU A 99 -14.87 11.08 -22.53
CA LEU A 99 -15.73 11.87 -21.65
C LEU A 99 -15.25 13.32 -21.51
N ASN A 100 -13.97 13.60 -21.71
CA ASN A 100 -13.41 14.95 -21.60
C ASN A 100 -13.53 15.75 -22.91
N THR A 101 -13.59 15.08 -24.07
CA THR A 101 -13.65 15.74 -25.38
C THR A 101 -15.07 16.00 -25.88
N LEU A 102 -16.04 15.18 -25.47
CA LEU A 102 -17.44 15.35 -25.88
C LEU A 102 -18.09 16.58 -25.21
N PRO A 103 -18.82 17.43 -25.97
CA PRO A 103 -19.67 18.46 -25.39
C PRO A 103 -20.87 17.78 -24.73
N LEU A 104 -20.98 17.91 -23.41
CA LEU A 104 -22.03 17.27 -22.61
C LEU A 104 -23.04 18.31 -22.12
N PRO A 105 -24.34 17.96 -22.04
CA PRO A 105 -25.34 18.76 -21.32
C PRO A 105 -24.90 19.14 -19.91
N LYS A 106 -25.34 20.30 -19.39
CA LYS A 106 -24.87 20.89 -18.11
C LYS A 106 -24.88 19.90 -16.92
N ILE A 107 -25.89 19.03 -16.82
CA ILE A 107 -25.99 18.03 -15.74
C ILE A 107 -24.85 16.99 -15.84
N LEU A 108 -24.57 16.50 -17.04
CA LEU A 108 -23.49 15.56 -17.29
C LEU A 108 -22.12 16.22 -17.16
N HIS A 109 -22.01 17.52 -17.44
CA HIS A 109 -20.82 18.32 -17.16
C HIS A 109 -20.48 18.34 -15.66
N ARG A 110 -21.46 18.70 -14.81
CA ARG A 110 -21.27 18.72 -13.34
C ARG A 110 -20.89 17.34 -12.79
N TYR A 111 -21.51 16.28 -13.32
CA TYR A 111 -21.15 14.91 -12.96
C TYR A 111 -19.69 14.59 -13.33
N ARG A 112 -19.25 14.97 -14.53
CA ARG A 112 -17.87 14.81 -15.00
C ARG A 112 -16.88 15.55 -14.10
N GLU A 113 -17.15 16.81 -13.78
CA GLU A 113 -16.30 17.63 -12.90
C GLU A 113 -16.18 17.00 -11.51
N LYS A 114 -17.29 16.65 -10.88
CA LYS A 114 -17.28 15.97 -9.57
C LYS A 114 -16.49 14.67 -9.60
N ARG A 115 -16.60 13.91 -10.69
CA ARG A 115 -15.88 12.64 -10.88
C ARG A 115 -14.36 12.87 -11.08
N ASN A 116 -13.98 13.91 -11.81
CA ASN A 116 -12.58 14.27 -12.01
C ASN A 116 -11.97 14.80 -10.71
N TRP A 117 -12.66 15.72 -10.01
CA TRP A 117 -12.25 16.22 -8.71
C TRP A 117 -12.01 15.10 -7.69
N LYS A 118 -12.93 14.13 -7.57
CA LYS A 118 -12.74 12.96 -6.69
C LYS A 118 -11.51 12.11 -7.02
N ARG A 119 -11.08 12.10 -8.28
CA ARG A 119 -9.88 11.36 -8.69
C ARG A 119 -8.62 12.12 -8.36
N ASP A 120 -8.63 13.43 -8.62
CA ASP A 120 -7.50 14.31 -8.33
C ASP A 120 -7.27 14.36 -6.81
N ASP A 121 -8.33 14.55 -6.02
CA ASP A 121 -8.31 14.44 -4.54
C ASP A 121 -7.76 13.09 -4.07
N LYS A 122 -8.18 12.00 -4.73
CA LYS A 122 -7.68 10.67 -4.39
C LYS A 122 -6.20 10.51 -4.72
N LEU A 123 -5.76 10.98 -5.88
CA LEU A 123 -4.36 10.95 -6.28
C LEU A 123 -3.52 11.71 -5.25
N GLU A 124 -3.88 12.96 -4.96
CA GLU A 124 -3.17 13.82 -4.03
C GLU A 124 -3.08 13.19 -2.65
N ARG A 125 -4.22 12.81 -2.05
CA ARG A 125 -4.24 12.19 -0.71
C ARG A 125 -3.36 10.94 -0.65
N ASP A 126 -3.50 10.06 -1.63
CA ASP A 126 -2.77 8.79 -1.63
C ASP A 126 -1.26 9.08 -1.79
N PHE A 127 -0.86 9.95 -2.72
CA PHE A 127 0.54 10.28 -3.02
C PHE A 127 1.22 11.04 -1.88
N PHE A 128 0.53 12.00 -1.26
CA PHE A 128 1.05 12.65 -0.05
C PHE A 128 1.30 11.65 1.06
N SER A 129 0.42 10.68 1.26
CA SER A 129 0.62 9.63 2.25
C SER A 129 1.88 8.79 1.99
N TYR A 130 2.13 8.40 0.73
CA TYR A 130 3.37 7.68 0.35
C TYR A 130 4.63 8.54 0.44
N LYS A 131 4.52 9.83 0.15
CA LYS A 131 5.61 10.80 0.33
C LYS A 131 5.96 10.94 1.82
N THR A 132 4.96 11.17 2.68
CA THR A 132 5.13 11.22 4.14
C THR A 132 5.74 9.93 4.68
N ALA A 133 5.30 8.76 4.20
CA ALA A 133 5.85 7.48 4.62
C ALA A 133 7.37 7.40 4.39
N PHE A 134 7.85 7.94 3.27
CA PHE A 134 9.26 7.97 2.92
C PHE A 134 10.02 9.16 3.55
N ASP A 135 9.41 10.33 3.68
CA ASP A 135 10.12 11.51 4.16
C ASP A 135 10.21 11.55 5.69
N GLU A 136 9.18 11.07 6.40
CA GLU A 136 8.98 11.32 7.84
C GLU A 136 8.73 10.06 8.68
N LEU A 137 8.21 8.98 8.07
CA LEU A 137 7.81 7.76 8.77
C LEU A 137 8.57 6.51 8.33
N GLN A 138 9.84 6.64 7.92
CA GLN A 138 10.62 5.50 7.44
C GLN A 138 10.85 4.45 8.53
N GLU A 139 10.98 4.87 9.79
CA GLU A 139 11.19 3.95 10.90
C GLU A 139 9.95 3.08 11.14
N GLU A 140 8.76 3.67 11.06
CA GLU A 140 7.49 2.99 11.26
C GLU A 140 7.05 2.18 10.04
N THR A 141 7.46 2.57 8.83
CA THR A 141 6.94 1.97 7.58
C THR A 141 7.97 1.14 6.84
N ARG A 142 9.27 1.37 7.08
CA ARG A 142 10.39 0.82 6.30
C ARG A 142 10.23 0.99 4.79
N VAL A 143 9.60 2.10 4.38
CA VAL A 143 9.63 2.56 2.98
C VAL A 143 11.02 3.09 2.67
N LEU A 144 11.66 2.47 1.69
CA LEU A 144 13.03 2.77 1.27
C LEU A 144 13.05 3.86 0.20
N TYR A 145 12.01 3.92 -0.63
CA TYR A 145 11.92 4.88 -1.70
C TYR A 145 10.49 5.04 -2.20
N SER A 146 10.11 6.28 -2.53
CA SER A 146 8.83 6.62 -3.15
C SER A 146 9.06 7.38 -4.45
N HIS A 147 8.89 6.72 -5.60
CA HIS A 147 8.96 7.34 -6.91
C HIS A 147 7.55 7.72 -7.38
N LEU A 148 7.17 8.97 -7.20
CA LEU A 148 5.80 9.47 -7.40
C LEU A 148 5.66 10.43 -8.60
N ASN A 149 6.73 10.58 -9.37
CA ASN A 149 6.78 11.42 -10.57
C ASN A 149 7.56 10.67 -11.65
N PRO A 150 7.23 10.82 -12.93
CA PRO A 150 8.14 10.44 -14.00
C PRO A 150 9.44 11.23 -13.92
N THR A 151 10.55 10.56 -14.17
CA THR A 151 11.89 11.16 -14.13
C THR A 151 12.72 10.73 -15.34
N TYR A 152 13.99 11.10 -15.35
CA TYR A 152 14.96 10.71 -16.40
C TYR A 152 16.35 10.40 -15.80
N HIS A 153 16.44 10.40 -14.47
CA HIS A 153 17.70 10.36 -13.74
C HIS A 153 17.86 9.08 -12.91
N LEU A 154 16.79 8.31 -12.67
CA LEU A 154 16.89 7.05 -11.95
C LEU A 154 17.62 6.02 -12.82
N LYS A 155 17.29 5.93 -14.13
CA LYS A 155 17.96 5.11 -15.14
C LYS A 155 18.10 3.63 -14.75
N LYS A 156 17.16 3.11 -13.95
CA LYS A 156 17.12 1.71 -13.53
C LYS A 156 16.16 0.91 -14.40
N LYS A 157 16.61 -0.25 -14.84
CA LYS A 157 15.76 -1.28 -15.46
C LYS A 157 15.43 -2.33 -14.42
N LEU A 158 14.17 -2.73 -14.34
CA LEU A 158 13.70 -3.75 -13.41
C LEU A 158 12.99 -4.86 -14.17
N GLU A 159 13.32 -6.10 -13.84
CA GLU A 159 12.58 -7.27 -14.29
C GLU A 159 11.44 -7.57 -13.32
N ILE A 160 10.22 -7.69 -13.84
CA ILE A 160 9.07 -8.18 -13.09
C ILE A 160 8.48 -9.41 -13.78
N ILE A 161 8.03 -10.36 -12.97
CA ILE A 161 7.36 -11.58 -13.42
C ILE A 161 5.90 -11.45 -13.01
N ASP A 162 5.00 -11.44 -13.99
CA ASP A 162 3.57 -11.31 -13.71
C ASP A 162 2.95 -12.61 -13.17
N ARG A 163 1.65 -12.56 -12.85
CA ARG A 163 0.91 -13.70 -12.30
C ARG A 163 0.91 -14.95 -13.20
N LEU A 164 1.09 -14.77 -14.51
CA LEU A 164 1.15 -15.86 -15.48
C LEU A 164 2.57 -16.36 -15.74
N GLY A 165 3.57 -15.83 -15.02
CA GLY A 165 4.97 -16.16 -15.23
C GLY A 165 5.60 -15.45 -16.42
N ILE A 166 4.95 -14.40 -16.96
CA ILE A 166 5.50 -13.64 -18.09
C ILE A 166 6.47 -12.59 -17.55
N HIS A 167 7.67 -12.55 -18.13
CA HIS A 167 8.73 -11.62 -17.77
C HIS A 167 8.56 -10.29 -18.50
N HIS A 168 8.65 -9.18 -17.77
CA HIS A 168 8.57 -7.81 -18.29
C HIS A 168 9.77 -7.00 -17.80
N PHE A 169 10.39 -6.23 -18.71
CA PHE A 169 11.48 -5.32 -18.37
C PHE A 169 10.99 -3.88 -18.37
N LEU A 170 11.02 -3.24 -17.21
CA LEU A 170 10.51 -1.90 -17.00
C LEU A 170 11.66 -0.88 -16.94
N ASN A 171 11.46 0.28 -17.56
CA ASN A 171 12.27 1.47 -17.26
C ASN A 171 11.60 2.23 -16.11
N LEU A 172 12.19 2.20 -14.90
CA LEU A 172 11.55 2.71 -13.69
C LEU A 172 11.29 4.23 -13.71
N ASP A 173 12.03 4.98 -14.51
CA ASP A 173 11.79 6.41 -14.74
C ASP A 173 10.34 6.73 -15.22
N GLN A 174 9.63 5.73 -15.79
CA GLN A 174 8.30 5.89 -16.39
C GLN A 174 7.13 5.44 -15.50
N PHE A 175 7.37 4.99 -14.28
CA PHE A 175 6.35 4.37 -13.42
C PHE A 175 6.30 5.03 -12.05
N ASP A 176 5.11 5.13 -11.48
CA ASP A 176 4.97 5.47 -10.07
C ASP A 176 5.03 4.18 -9.25
N PHE A 177 5.92 4.14 -8.28
CA PHE A 177 6.09 2.99 -7.41
C PHE A 177 6.67 3.37 -6.06
N ILE A 178 6.54 2.45 -5.11
CA ILE A 178 7.30 2.50 -3.85
C ILE A 178 8.09 1.21 -3.66
N VAL A 179 9.23 1.32 -2.99
CA VAL A 179 10.03 0.18 -2.51
C VAL A 179 9.97 0.18 -0.99
N GLN A 180 9.68 -0.98 -0.41
CA GLN A 180 9.51 -1.15 1.03
C GLN A 180 10.13 -2.49 1.45
N ARG A 181 10.64 -2.57 2.68
CA ARG A 181 11.00 -3.87 3.26
C ARG A 181 9.76 -4.76 3.42
N ARG A 182 9.92 -6.05 3.17
CA ARG A 182 8.84 -7.03 3.35
C ARG A 182 8.70 -7.41 4.81
N ALA A 183 7.47 -7.38 5.31
CA ALA A 183 7.13 -7.83 6.66
C ALA A 183 6.23 -9.06 6.65
N VAL A 184 6.32 -9.84 7.73
CA VAL A 184 5.34 -10.88 8.09
C VAL A 184 4.17 -10.21 8.82
N ARG A 185 2.91 -10.55 8.52
CA ARG A 185 1.77 -9.89 9.17
C ARG A 185 1.76 -10.15 10.68
N VAL A 186 1.20 -9.22 11.46
CA VAL A 186 1.17 -9.30 12.93
C VAL A 186 0.60 -10.62 13.43
N TYR A 187 -0.53 -11.06 12.87
CA TYR A 187 -1.22 -12.25 13.37
C TYR A 187 -0.42 -13.52 13.06
N ASP A 188 0.09 -13.62 11.82
CA ASP A 188 0.94 -14.71 11.37
C ASP A 188 2.23 -14.80 12.22
N HIS A 189 2.81 -13.64 12.58
CA HIS A 189 4.01 -13.57 13.42
C HIS A 189 3.73 -14.04 14.86
N ILE A 190 2.67 -13.54 15.50
CA ILE A 190 2.30 -13.95 16.87
C ILE A 190 1.94 -15.43 16.91
N GLU A 191 1.17 -15.92 15.92
CA GLU A 191 0.83 -17.34 15.82
C GLU A 191 2.07 -18.21 15.70
N ALA A 192 3.03 -17.83 14.84
CA ALA A 192 4.29 -18.55 14.73
C ALA A 192 5.08 -18.59 16.05
N LEU A 193 5.12 -17.48 16.80
CA LEU A 193 5.77 -17.46 18.12
C LEU A 193 5.07 -18.41 19.10
N MET A 194 3.74 -18.36 19.15
CA MET A 194 2.96 -19.20 20.07
C MET A 194 3.08 -20.69 19.74
N GLN A 195 3.03 -21.06 18.46
CA GLN A 195 3.25 -22.45 18.01
C GLN A 195 4.66 -22.96 18.36
N ASN A 196 5.65 -22.08 18.39
CA ASN A 196 7.02 -22.40 18.78
C ASN A 196 7.28 -22.25 20.29
N GLN A 197 6.24 -22.12 21.11
CA GLN A 197 6.33 -21.97 22.58
C GLN A 197 7.13 -20.75 23.04
N LYS A 198 7.20 -19.72 22.19
CA LYS A 198 7.91 -18.45 22.39
C LYS A 198 6.99 -17.38 23.00
N GLU A 199 6.35 -17.71 24.12
CA GLU A 199 5.31 -16.86 24.73
C GLU A 199 5.85 -15.48 25.13
N LYS A 200 7.08 -15.42 25.67
CA LYS A 200 7.70 -14.15 26.07
C LYS A 200 7.89 -13.22 24.86
N GLU A 201 8.35 -13.74 23.74
CA GLU A 201 8.50 -12.96 22.51
C GLU A 201 7.14 -12.54 21.94
N ALA A 202 6.10 -13.38 22.06
CA ALA A 202 4.74 -13.03 21.62
C ALA A 202 4.14 -11.87 22.45
N LYS A 203 4.36 -11.88 23.77
CA LYS A 203 3.99 -10.77 24.66
C LYS A 203 4.67 -9.48 24.26
N GLU A 204 5.96 -9.56 23.97
CA GLU A 204 6.75 -8.41 23.53
C GLU A 204 6.31 -7.90 22.15
N ALA A 205 5.99 -8.80 21.22
CA ALA A 205 5.44 -8.42 19.91
C ALA A 205 4.14 -7.61 20.04
N ILE A 206 3.24 -7.98 20.97
CA ILE A 206 2.02 -7.19 21.24
C ILE A 206 2.38 -5.76 21.65
N ARG A 207 3.29 -5.57 22.61
CA ARG A 207 3.72 -4.23 23.05
C ARG A 207 4.33 -3.41 21.90
N ARG A 208 5.06 -4.04 20.99
CA ARG A 208 5.65 -3.37 19.82
C ARG A 208 4.60 -2.90 18.81
N VAL A 209 3.47 -3.59 18.69
CA VAL A 209 2.34 -3.10 17.87
C VAL A 209 1.76 -1.81 18.47
N PHE A 210 1.58 -1.76 19.78
CA PHE A 210 1.15 -0.55 20.49
C PHE A 210 2.15 0.60 20.31
N HIS A 211 3.44 0.31 20.52
CA HIS A 211 4.51 1.29 20.32
C HIS A 211 4.51 1.86 18.90
N LEU A 212 4.37 1.02 17.87
CA LEU A 212 4.25 1.48 16.48
C LEU A 212 3.10 2.47 16.28
N ILE A 213 1.92 2.15 16.82
CA ILE A 213 0.72 2.99 16.67
C ILE A 213 0.90 4.31 17.42
N SER A 214 1.36 4.24 18.68
CA SER A 214 1.56 5.39 19.55
C SER A 214 2.62 6.33 18.99
N THR A 215 3.78 5.82 18.56
CA THR A 215 4.86 6.63 17.97
C THR A 215 4.38 7.38 16.72
N ARG A 216 3.64 6.72 15.83
CA ARG A 216 3.05 7.38 14.66
C ARG A 216 2.05 8.47 15.05
N ALA A 217 1.16 8.18 15.99
CA ALA A 217 0.17 9.15 16.47
C ALA A 217 0.84 10.38 17.10
N LYS A 218 1.91 10.19 17.89
CA LYS A 218 2.73 11.27 18.49
C LYS A 218 3.44 12.15 17.47
N LYS A 219 3.76 11.60 16.29
CA LYS A 219 4.24 12.38 15.14
C LYS A 219 3.13 13.21 14.47
N GLY A 220 1.89 13.18 14.98
CA GLY A 220 0.75 13.96 14.48
C GLY A 220 -0.08 13.26 13.39
N TYR A 221 0.16 11.96 13.15
CA TYR A 221 -0.40 11.22 12.02
C TYR A 221 -1.53 10.28 12.43
N ARG A 222 -2.71 10.55 11.87
CA ARG A 222 -3.90 9.69 11.96
C ARG A 222 -3.96 8.72 10.77
N ASP A 223 -4.45 7.51 11.00
CA ASP A 223 -4.54 6.48 9.96
C ASP A 223 -5.98 6.09 9.66
N ARG A 224 -6.38 6.39 8.43
CA ARG A 224 -7.75 6.15 7.94
C ARG A 224 -8.02 4.71 7.53
N ASP A 225 -7.03 3.82 7.55
CA ASP A 225 -7.18 2.39 7.30
C ASP A 225 -6.26 1.56 8.23
N PRO A 226 -6.59 1.52 9.54
CA PRO A 226 -5.64 1.08 10.54
C PRO A 226 -5.63 -0.43 10.80
N ASN A 227 -6.25 -1.25 9.95
CA ASN A 227 -6.46 -2.66 10.24
C ASN A 227 -5.14 -3.39 10.56
N VAL A 228 -4.93 -3.73 11.85
CA VAL A 228 -3.69 -4.34 12.34
C VAL A 228 -3.41 -5.68 11.65
N ARG A 229 -4.46 -6.46 11.36
CA ARG A 229 -4.34 -7.78 10.73
C ARG A 229 -3.69 -7.72 9.36
N THR A 230 -4.06 -6.73 8.55
CA THR A 230 -3.67 -6.67 7.13
C THR A 230 -2.59 -5.64 6.85
N ASN A 231 -2.55 -4.57 7.65
CA ASN A 231 -1.79 -3.36 7.34
C ASN A 231 -0.61 -3.14 8.29
N CYS A 232 -0.40 -4.01 9.28
CA CYS A 232 0.79 -4.03 10.14
C CYS A 232 1.53 -5.37 10.01
N GLY A 233 2.82 -5.37 10.32
CA GLY A 233 3.64 -6.58 10.32
C GLY A 233 4.95 -6.41 11.06
N PHE A 234 5.79 -7.43 10.98
CA PHE A 234 7.10 -7.53 11.61
C PHE A 234 8.22 -7.77 10.60
N ILE A 235 9.35 -7.11 10.82
CA ILE A 235 10.64 -7.42 10.21
C ILE A 235 11.57 -7.82 11.36
N GLY A 236 11.88 -9.11 11.45
CA GLY A 236 12.50 -9.65 12.66
C GLY A 236 11.59 -9.41 13.85
N ASP A 237 12.05 -8.59 14.78
CA ASP A 237 11.37 -8.23 16.02
C ASP A 237 10.70 -6.85 15.95
N GLN A 238 10.94 -6.05 14.90
CA GLN A 238 10.40 -4.71 14.77
C GLN A 238 9.01 -4.69 14.12
N ALA A 239 8.03 -4.09 14.79
CA ALA A 239 6.71 -3.81 14.23
C ALA A 239 6.74 -2.64 13.24
N ILE A 240 6.09 -2.80 12.10
CA ILE A 240 6.00 -1.79 11.03
C ILE A 240 4.59 -1.72 10.41
N LYS A 241 4.29 -0.60 9.76
CA LYS A 241 3.10 -0.44 8.90
C LYS A 241 3.42 -0.88 7.47
N ILE A 242 2.66 -1.85 6.97
CA ILE A 242 2.77 -2.39 5.60
C ILE A 242 2.06 -1.50 4.59
N ASP A 243 0.81 -1.09 4.87
CA ASP A 243 0.05 -0.21 3.97
C ASP A 243 0.07 1.23 4.46
N VAL A 244 0.60 2.12 3.62
CA VAL A 244 0.92 3.50 3.96
C VAL A 244 0.14 4.50 3.12
N GLY A 245 -0.91 4.07 2.41
CA GLY A 245 -1.68 4.92 1.49
C GLY A 245 -2.76 5.81 2.15
N ARG A 246 -2.86 5.86 3.48
CA ARG A 246 -4.00 6.43 4.23
C ARG A 246 -3.65 7.26 5.47
N PHE A 247 -2.41 7.71 5.58
CA PHE A 247 -1.98 8.64 6.62
C PHE A 247 -2.42 10.07 6.30
N VAL A 248 -2.84 10.79 7.34
CA VAL A 248 -3.15 12.20 7.27
C VAL A 248 -2.62 12.89 8.53
N ILE A 249 -2.13 14.11 8.39
CA ILE A 249 -1.90 14.98 9.54
C ILE A 249 -3.28 15.28 10.14
N SER A 250 -3.43 15.09 11.45
CA SER A 250 -4.64 15.51 12.16
C SER A 250 -4.27 16.35 13.39
N PRO A 251 -4.80 17.58 13.51
CA PRO A 251 -4.65 18.39 14.72
C PRO A 251 -5.16 17.70 15.99
N GLU A 252 -6.11 16.76 15.84
CA GLU A 252 -6.65 15.97 16.95
C GLU A 252 -5.56 15.12 17.64
N MET A 253 -4.53 14.70 16.90
CA MET A 253 -3.42 13.92 17.47
C MET A 253 -2.52 14.76 18.39
N ALA A 254 -2.69 16.08 18.43
CA ALA A 254 -1.97 16.95 19.36
C ALA A 254 -2.57 16.96 20.76
N SER A 255 -3.80 16.46 20.94
CA SER A 255 -4.43 16.33 22.26
C SER A 255 -4.30 14.89 22.78
N PRO A 256 -4.16 14.68 24.10
CA PRO A 256 -4.18 13.35 24.70
C PRO A 256 -5.43 12.56 24.30
N GLU A 257 -6.59 13.20 24.27
CA GLU A 257 -7.86 12.53 23.96
C GLU A 257 -7.90 11.98 22.53
N GLY A 258 -7.39 12.73 21.55
CA GLY A 258 -7.34 12.26 20.16
C GLY A 258 -6.32 11.15 19.97
N HIS A 259 -5.20 11.19 20.68
CA HIS A 259 -4.20 10.13 20.70
C HIS A 259 -4.75 8.83 21.30
N ASP A 260 -5.41 8.91 22.46
CA ASP A 260 -6.06 7.79 23.13
C ASP A 260 -7.16 7.16 22.28
N GLU A 261 -8.03 7.99 21.66
CA GLU A 261 -9.07 7.54 20.74
C GLU A 261 -8.47 6.74 19.57
N GLU A 262 -7.36 7.22 19.01
CA GLU A 262 -6.68 6.53 17.91
C GLU A 262 -6.16 5.17 18.37
N ILE A 263 -5.45 5.07 19.49
CA ILE A 263 -4.93 3.79 19.99
C ILE A 263 -6.09 2.81 20.23
N LEU A 264 -7.13 3.22 20.94
CA LEU A 264 -8.27 2.38 21.28
C LEU A 264 -9.00 1.87 20.03
N ARG A 265 -9.26 2.77 19.07
CA ARG A 265 -9.95 2.45 17.81
C ARG A 265 -9.17 1.44 16.98
N ILE A 266 -7.85 1.59 16.90
CA ILE A 266 -7.00 0.71 16.09
C ILE A 266 -6.84 -0.68 16.74
N THR A 267 -6.71 -0.71 18.05
CA THR A 267 -6.34 -1.92 18.79
C THR A 267 -7.54 -2.75 19.21
N ALA A 268 -8.76 -2.20 19.24
CA ALA A 268 -9.96 -2.96 19.60
C ALA A 268 -10.16 -4.27 18.81
N PRO A 269 -10.08 -4.31 17.45
CA PRO A 269 -10.16 -5.58 16.71
C PRO A 269 -8.98 -6.52 17.00
N PHE A 270 -7.81 -5.96 17.35
CA PHE A 270 -6.65 -6.75 17.75
C PHE A 270 -6.87 -7.42 19.10
N LYS A 271 -7.49 -6.73 20.07
CA LYS A 271 -7.91 -7.32 21.36
C LYS A 271 -8.82 -8.53 21.16
N GLU A 272 -9.84 -8.39 20.32
CA GLU A 272 -10.79 -9.46 20.03
C GLU A 272 -10.08 -10.70 19.48
N TRP A 273 -9.15 -10.49 18.55
CA TRP A 273 -8.36 -11.58 18.00
C TRP A 273 -7.47 -12.26 19.05
N VAL A 274 -6.73 -11.48 19.85
CA VAL A 274 -5.86 -12.00 20.93
C VAL A 274 -6.69 -12.80 21.93
N ASN A 275 -7.84 -12.27 22.36
CA ASN A 275 -8.72 -12.93 23.33
C ASN A 275 -9.27 -14.26 22.81
N THR A 276 -9.53 -14.35 21.50
CA THR A 276 -10.09 -15.55 20.87
C THR A 276 -9.05 -16.65 20.69
N HIS A 277 -7.83 -16.31 20.28
CA HIS A 277 -6.83 -17.29 19.85
C HIS A 277 -5.79 -17.59 20.94
N TYR A 278 -5.41 -16.57 21.72
CA TYR A 278 -4.36 -16.66 22.74
C TYR A 278 -4.74 -15.86 24.00
N PRO A 279 -5.80 -16.27 24.75
CA PRO A 279 -6.27 -15.55 25.94
C PRO A 279 -5.16 -15.25 26.97
N GLN A 280 -4.14 -16.11 27.06
CA GLN A 280 -2.99 -15.92 27.94
C GLN A 280 -2.14 -14.69 27.63
N LEU A 281 -2.28 -14.10 26.44
CA LEU A 281 -1.59 -12.88 26.04
C LEU A 281 -2.36 -11.60 26.39
N ILE A 282 -3.62 -11.70 26.85
CA ILE A 282 -4.45 -10.53 27.21
C ILE A 282 -3.80 -9.64 28.28
N PRO A 283 -3.18 -10.17 29.35
CA PRO A 283 -2.49 -9.30 30.32
C PRO A 283 -1.44 -8.39 29.66
N SER A 284 -0.67 -8.90 28.70
CA SER A 284 0.33 -8.11 27.97
C SER A 284 -0.30 -7.15 26.95
N TYR A 285 -1.49 -7.45 26.45
CA TYR A 285 -2.28 -6.49 25.67
C TYR A 285 -2.72 -5.31 26.53
N GLU A 286 -3.29 -5.57 27.72
CA GLU A 286 -3.79 -4.50 28.60
C GLU A 286 -2.63 -3.63 29.09
N GLU A 287 -1.49 -4.24 29.46
CA GLU A 287 -0.27 -3.52 29.84
C GLU A 287 0.24 -2.63 28.69
N GLY A 288 0.31 -3.15 27.46
CA GLY A 288 0.72 -2.37 26.29
C GLY A 288 -0.26 -1.22 25.95
N LEU A 289 -1.55 -1.41 26.21
CA LEU A 289 -2.56 -0.36 26.09
C LEU A 289 -2.35 0.72 27.16
N GLU A 290 -2.24 0.35 28.43
CA GLU A 290 -2.02 1.28 29.55
C GLU A 290 -0.74 2.10 29.34
N GLU A 291 0.37 1.47 28.99
CA GLU A 291 1.63 2.15 28.68
C GLU A 291 1.51 3.16 27.53
N SER A 292 0.61 2.91 26.58
CA SER A 292 0.43 3.78 25.43
C SER A 292 -0.47 4.98 25.71
N LEU A 293 -1.40 4.87 26.66
CA LEU A 293 -2.34 5.94 27.06
C LEU A 293 -1.72 6.88 28.12
N ILE A 294 -0.74 6.40 28.90
CA ILE A 294 -0.13 7.17 30.00
C ILE A 294 0.91 8.21 29.51
N GLN A 295 1.28 8.20 28.22
CA GLN A 295 2.38 8.99 27.67
C GLN A 295 1.96 10.11 26.72
#